data_AF-A0A8T4U3C7-F1
#
_entry.id   AF-A0A8T4U3C7-F1
#
_cell.length_a   1.000
_cell.length_b   1.000
_cell.length_c   1.000
_cell.angle_alpha   90.00
_cell.angle_beta   90.00
_cell.angle_gamma   90.00
#
_symmetry.space_group_name_H-M   'P 1'
#
loop_
_entity.id
_entity.type
_entity.pdbx_description
1 polymer ?
#
loop_
_entity_poly.entity_id
_entity_poly.type
_entity_poly.pdbx_seq_one_letter_code
_entity_poly.pdbx_strand_id
1 'polypeptide(L)'
;MTDYKFMNNRKGVLFTIVTILLLISLFLVTKAFLERSIELDKTIVDYQNIEKLAYIEDDIVSNSYADLLKISLSRIRRDNSFVNITFNNLGVISPNISHVKIMQDYRDFIVNNYSAFSNVEISFSDFTSNFTIFPYNASYRLNGSRLYLYNPNYENLVKISLQARVTEDNINKNGNNTPANSGSGKIIEVKIVDKDGETLLGTEARILSPSAANLPFYASFNTTNTPNISIYFGQFDNRDGTLLVSTDYTTANITSITLTYNITQQKVYLSAGNLTIANKVIAVNKTNEVVLGEE
;
A
#
# COMPACT_ATOMS: atom_id res chain seq x y z
N MET A 1 -50.78 -73.28 40.01
CA MET A 1 -50.47 -71.99 40.69
C MET A 1 -48.99 -71.64 40.48
N THR A 2 -48.55 -71.62 39.22
CA THR A 2 -47.11 -71.56 38.85
C THR A 2 -46.84 -70.62 37.67
N ASP A 3 -47.86 -70.28 36.86
CA ASP A 3 -47.72 -69.31 35.76
C ASP A 3 -47.68 -67.84 36.20
N TYR A 4 -48.27 -67.50 37.34
CA TYR A 4 -48.32 -66.11 37.83
C TYR A 4 -46.94 -65.59 38.31
N LYS A 5 -46.05 -66.50 38.77
CA LYS A 5 -44.69 -66.15 39.19
C LYS A 5 -43.73 -65.95 38.01
N PHE A 6 -43.92 -66.67 36.91
CA PHE A 6 -43.10 -66.56 35.69
C PHE A 6 -43.43 -65.30 34.87
N MET A 7 -44.70 -64.90 34.79
CA MET A 7 -45.12 -63.65 34.13
C MET A 7 -44.61 -62.40 34.85
N ASN A 8 -44.52 -62.41 36.18
CA ASN A 8 -44.03 -61.25 36.95
C ASN A 8 -42.51 -61.02 36.76
N ASN A 9 -41.71 -62.09 36.65
CA ASN A 9 -40.27 -61.97 36.38
C ASN A 9 -39.97 -61.42 34.98
N ARG A 10 -40.75 -61.77 33.95
CA ARG A 10 -40.56 -61.22 32.58
C ARG A 10 -40.85 -59.72 32.49
N LYS A 11 -41.87 -59.24 33.22
CA LYS A 11 -42.19 -57.80 33.29
C LYS A 11 -41.11 -57.01 34.01
N GLY A 12 -40.55 -57.55 35.09
CA GLY A 12 -39.41 -56.95 35.80
C GLY A 12 -38.17 -56.84 34.92
N VAL A 13 -37.82 -57.91 34.20
CA VAL A 13 -36.68 -57.90 33.26
C VAL A 13 -36.90 -56.90 32.11
N LEU A 14 -38.10 -56.86 31.52
CA LEU A 14 -38.44 -55.90 30.47
C LEU A 14 -38.35 -54.44 30.99
N PHE A 15 -38.88 -54.18 32.18
CA PHE A 15 -38.77 -52.87 32.83
C PHE A 15 -37.31 -52.47 33.02
N THR A 16 -36.47 -53.36 33.58
CA THR A 16 -35.04 -53.10 33.76
C THR A 16 -34.33 -52.82 32.43
N ILE A 17 -34.61 -53.58 31.37
CA ILE A 17 -34.02 -53.35 30.04
C ILE A 17 -34.44 -51.98 29.49
N VAL A 18 -35.72 -51.64 29.59
CA VAL A 18 -36.24 -50.34 29.14
C VAL A 18 -35.61 -49.20 29.94
N THR A 19 -35.50 -49.32 31.26
CA THR A 19 -34.85 -48.32 32.12
C THR A 19 -33.37 -48.15 31.76
N ILE A 20 -32.65 -49.24 31.52
CA ILE A 20 -31.24 -49.19 31.09
C ILE A 20 -31.12 -48.49 29.73
N LEU A 21 -31.97 -48.83 28.76
CA LEU A 21 -31.98 -48.18 27.45
C LEU A 21 -32.30 -46.69 27.56
N LEU A 22 -33.22 -46.30 28.44
CA LEU A 22 -33.61 -44.92 28.67
C LEU A 22 -32.47 -44.13 29.33
N LEU A 23 -31.75 -44.73 30.29
CA LEU A 23 -30.56 -44.14 30.91
C LEU A 23 -29.39 -44.01 29.92
N ILE A 24 -29.17 -45.01 29.06
CA ILE A 24 -28.16 -44.94 27.99
C ILE A 24 -28.53 -43.85 26.98
N SER A 25 -29.81 -43.76 26.58
CA SER A 25 -30.28 -42.70 25.69
C SER A 25 -30.08 -41.32 26.32
N LEU A 26 -30.40 -41.16 27.60
CA LEU A 26 -30.19 -39.91 28.33
C LEU A 26 -28.70 -39.56 28.37
N PHE A 27 -27.84 -40.55 28.68
CA PHE A 27 -26.39 -40.38 28.69
C PHE A 27 -25.84 -39.94 27.32
N LEU A 28 -26.29 -40.57 26.23
CA LEU A 28 -25.88 -40.21 24.87
C LEU A 28 -26.33 -38.79 24.50
N VAL A 29 -27.56 -38.40 24.85
CA VAL A 29 -28.09 -37.06 24.60
C VAL A 29 -27.31 -36.01 25.42
N THR A 30 -27.04 -36.27 26.69
CA THR A 30 -26.24 -35.37 27.54
C THR A 30 -24.82 -35.22 27.01
N LYS A 31 -24.20 -36.32 26.58
CA LYS A 31 -22.86 -36.28 25.96
C LYS A 31 -22.85 -35.46 24.68
N ALA A 32 -23.80 -35.70 23.78
CA ALA A 32 -23.92 -34.94 22.53
C ALA A 32 -24.19 -33.45 22.78
N PHE A 33 -25.01 -33.12 23.79
CA PHE A 33 -25.25 -31.73 24.19
C PHE A 33 -23.99 -31.05 24.72
N LEU A 34 -23.21 -31.75 25.56
CA LEU A 34 -21.95 -31.23 26.08
C LEU A 34 -20.93 -30.98 24.97
N GLU A 35 -20.76 -31.93 24.06
CA GLU A 35 -19.88 -31.78 22.89
C GLU A 35 -20.29 -30.56 22.04
N ARG A 36 -21.58 -30.40 21.78
CA ARG A 36 -22.11 -29.26 21.03
C ARG A 36 -21.94 -27.92 21.75
N SER A 37 -22.07 -27.89 23.08
CA SER A 37 -21.83 -26.68 23.87
C SER A 37 -20.37 -26.24 23.77
N ILE A 38 -19.43 -27.18 23.90
CA ILE A 38 -17.98 -26.91 23.76
C ILE A 38 -17.65 -26.40 22.36
N GLU A 39 -18.25 -26.98 21.33
CA GLU A 39 -18.07 -26.55 19.94
C GLU A 39 -18.61 -25.13 19.70
N LEU A 40 -19.78 -24.80 20.26
CA LEU A 40 -20.35 -23.45 20.18
C LEU A 40 -19.49 -22.42 20.91
N ASP A 41 -19.03 -22.73 22.12
CA ASP A 41 -18.14 -21.84 22.89
C ASP A 41 -16.83 -21.58 22.13
N LYS A 42 -16.25 -22.63 21.54
CA LYS A 42 -15.07 -22.49 20.69
C LYS A 42 -15.35 -21.60 19.48
N THR A 43 -16.48 -21.80 18.80
CA THR A 43 -16.87 -21.00 17.63
C THR A 43 -17.02 -19.51 17.98
N ILE A 44 -17.62 -19.20 19.14
CA ILE A 44 -17.76 -17.82 19.63
C ILE A 44 -16.40 -17.18 19.88
N VAL A 45 -15.49 -17.91 20.54
CA VAL A 45 -14.13 -17.43 20.82
C VAL A 45 -13.33 -17.22 19.53
N ASP A 46 -13.42 -18.15 18.58
CA ASP A 46 -12.75 -18.04 17.28
C ASP A 46 -13.25 -16.81 16.51
N TYR A 47 -14.57 -16.57 16.51
CA TYR A 47 -15.18 -15.40 15.87
C TYR A 47 -14.70 -14.07 16.49
N GLN A 48 -14.70 -13.95 17.82
CA GLN A 48 -14.20 -12.75 18.51
C GLN A 48 -12.72 -12.46 18.19
N ASN A 49 -11.90 -13.51 18.08
CA ASN A 49 -10.50 -13.37 17.70
C ASN A 49 -10.33 -12.92 16.24
N ILE A 50 -11.18 -13.38 15.32
CA ILE A 50 -11.16 -12.93 13.92
C ILE A 50 -11.53 -11.46 13.80
N GLU A 51 -12.56 -11.00 14.52
CA GLU A 51 -12.94 -9.57 14.53
C GLU A 51 -11.80 -8.69 15.06
N LYS A 52 -11.13 -9.14 16.13
CA LYS A 52 -9.94 -8.46 16.66
C LYS A 52 -8.82 -8.35 15.61
N LEU A 53 -8.59 -9.39 14.82
CA LEU A 53 -7.57 -9.36 13.75
C LEU A 53 -7.92 -8.35 12.65
N ALA A 54 -9.20 -8.26 12.28
CA ALA A 54 -9.67 -7.27 11.31
C ALA A 54 -9.48 -5.84 11.83
N TYR A 55 -9.75 -5.59 13.11
CA TYR A 55 -9.51 -4.28 13.73
C TYR A 55 -8.03 -3.89 13.74
N ILE A 56 -7.15 -4.83 14.11
CA ILE A 56 -5.70 -4.59 14.11
C ILE A 56 -5.18 -4.30 12.70
N GLU A 57 -5.69 -5.04 11.70
CA GLU A 57 -5.36 -4.78 10.31
C GLU A 57 -5.77 -3.38 9.89
N ASP A 58 -7.01 -2.97 10.18
CA ASP A 58 -7.50 -1.64 9.84
C ASP A 58 -6.65 -0.54 10.50
N ASP A 59 -6.31 -0.69 11.78
CA ASP A 59 -5.47 0.26 12.51
C ASP A 59 -4.05 0.41 11.91
N ILE A 60 -3.49 -0.69 11.39
CA ILE A 60 -2.17 -0.69 10.77
C ILE A 60 -2.20 -0.19 9.33
N VAL A 61 -3.18 -0.64 8.53
CA VAL A 61 -3.21 -0.42 7.08
C VAL A 61 -3.89 0.88 6.70
N SER A 62 -4.91 1.31 7.47
CA SER A 62 -5.73 2.47 7.12
C SER A 62 -4.90 3.74 7.05
N ASN A 63 -4.59 4.15 5.82
CA ASN A 63 -3.81 5.33 5.43
C ASN A 63 -2.41 5.49 6.05
N SER A 64 -1.98 4.68 7.02
CA SER A 64 -0.69 4.80 7.70
C SER A 64 0.48 4.92 6.72
N TYR A 65 0.52 4.09 5.67
CA TYR A 65 1.56 4.17 4.66
C TYR A 65 1.57 5.52 3.93
N ALA A 66 0.39 5.98 3.50
CA ALA A 66 0.22 7.24 2.81
C ALA A 66 0.58 8.43 3.72
N ASP A 67 0.20 8.38 4.99
CA ASP A 67 0.49 9.42 5.99
C ASP A 67 1.98 9.51 6.32
N LEU A 68 2.64 8.37 6.54
CA LEU A 68 4.08 8.29 6.82
C LEU A 68 4.92 8.90 5.70
N LEU A 69 4.53 8.67 4.45
CA LEU A 69 5.23 9.18 3.27
C LEU A 69 4.65 10.50 2.72
N LYS A 70 3.58 11.02 3.35
CA LYS A 70 2.84 12.21 2.91
C LYS A 70 2.36 12.13 1.45
N ILE A 71 1.90 10.95 1.06
CA ILE A 71 1.34 10.67 -0.26
C ILE A 71 -0.18 10.83 -0.20
N SER A 72 -0.76 11.44 -1.22
CA SER A 72 -2.20 11.58 -1.39
C SER A 72 -2.55 11.28 -2.84
N LEU A 73 -3.07 10.07 -3.06
CA LEU A 73 -3.67 9.68 -4.32
C LEU A 73 -5.01 10.41 -4.46
N SER A 74 -5.15 11.22 -5.50
CA SER A 74 -6.40 11.94 -5.76
C SER A 74 -7.42 11.07 -6.46
N ARG A 75 -6.99 10.38 -7.53
CA ARG A 75 -7.84 9.50 -8.33
C ARG A 75 -7.03 8.67 -9.32
N ILE A 76 -7.63 7.55 -9.70
CA ILE A 76 -7.28 6.78 -10.90
C ILE A 76 -8.47 6.92 -11.86
N ARG A 77 -8.24 7.48 -13.05
CA ARG A 77 -9.31 7.73 -14.04
C ARG A 77 -8.98 7.06 -15.35
N ARG A 78 -9.84 6.13 -15.75
CA ARG A 78 -9.83 5.49 -17.07
C ARG A 78 -10.78 6.20 -18.03
N ASP A 79 -10.31 6.40 -19.26
CA ASP A 79 -11.12 6.75 -20.42
C ASP A 79 -10.89 5.73 -21.55
N ASN A 80 -11.42 6.00 -22.75
CA ASN A 80 -11.34 5.05 -23.88
C ASN A 80 -9.93 4.83 -24.42
N SER A 81 -8.97 5.70 -24.09
CA SER A 81 -7.62 5.68 -24.67
C SER A 81 -6.53 5.63 -23.61
N PHE A 82 -6.79 6.16 -22.43
CA PHE A 82 -5.79 6.38 -21.41
C PHE A 82 -6.27 6.03 -20.00
N VAL A 83 -5.29 5.76 -19.13
CA VAL A 83 -5.47 5.78 -17.68
C VAL A 83 -4.62 6.90 -17.10
N ASN A 84 -5.25 7.76 -16.32
CA ASN A 84 -4.62 8.87 -15.62
C ASN A 84 -4.55 8.55 -14.12
N ILE A 85 -3.34 8.54 -13.57
CA ILE A 85 -3.09 8.35 -12.14
C ILE A 85 -2.61 9.69 -11.60
N THR A 86 -3.45 10.32 -10.77
CA THR A 86 -3.18 11.67 -10.25
C THR A 86 -2.96 11.61 -8.75
N PHE A 87 -1.83 12.15 -8.32
CA PHE A 87 -1.53 12.44 -6.92
C PHE A 87 -1.61 13.95 -6.70
N ASN A 88 -2.31 14.38 -5.65
CA ASN A 88 -2.30 15.77 -5.17
C ASN A 88 -1.17 16.04 -4.18
N ASN A 89 -0.51 14.98 -3.73
CA ASN A 89 0.77 15.04 -3.08
C ASN A 89 1.46 13.70 -3.31
N LEU A 90 2.70 13.68 -3.78
CA LEU A 90 3.47 12.43 -3.90
C LEU A 90 4.61 12.36 -2.88
N GLY A 91 4.63 13.28 -1.92
CA GLY A 91 5.56 13.29 -0.80
C GLY A 91 6.50 14.48 -0.83
N VAL A 92 7.27 14.60 0.25
CA VAL A 92 8.19 15.69 0.50
C VAL A 92 9.61 15.16 0.46
N ILE A 93 10.43 15.67 -0.45
CA ILE A 93 11.85 15.32 -0.53
C ILE A 93 12.69 16.41 0.14
N SER A 94 13.62 15.98 1.01
CA SER A 94 14.49 16.88 1.77
C SER A 94 15.75 16.13 2.23
N PRO A 95 16.93 16.77 2.26
CA PRO A 95 18.13 16.20 2.87
C PRO A 95 17.94 15.83 4.35
N ASN A 96 17.00 16.47 5.04
CA ASN A 96 16.75 16.28 6.47
C ASN A 96 15.73 15.17 6.78
N ILE A 97 15.13 14.55 5.76
CA ILE A 97 14.14 13.50 5.92
C ILE A 97 14.79 12.16 5.54
N SER A 98 14.55 11.12 6.34
CA SER A 98 14.87 9.74 5.94
C SER A 98 13.60 8.91 5.90
N HIS A 99 13.00 8.81 4.71
CA HIS A 99 11.81 7.99 4.48
C HIS A 99 12.04 6.53 4.85
N VAL A 100 13.23 6.00 4.58
CA VAL A 100 13.61 4.63 4.97
C VAL A 100 13.55 4.46 6.49
N LYS A 101 14.11 5.42 7.24
CA LYS A 101 14.08 5.38 8.71
C LYS A 101 12.66 5.54 9.26
N ILE A 102 11.84 6.42 8.68
CA ILE A 102 10.43 6.58 9.07
C ILE A 102 9.67 5.25 8.94
N MET A 103 9.81 4.56 7.81
CA MET A 103 9.17 3.27 7.57
C MET A 103 9.71 2.18 8.50
N GLN A 104 11.02 2.19 8.75
CA GLN A 104 11.65 1.26 9.69
C GLN A 104 11.17 1.49 11.13
N ASP A 105 11.16 2.74 11.61
CA ASP A 105 10.74 3.08 12.97
C ASP A 105 9.26 2.69 13.20
N TYR A 106 8.39 2.92 12.21
CA TYR A 106 6.99 2.46 12.26
C TYR A 106 6.88 0.94 12.29
N ARG A 107 7.60 0.24 11.39
CA ARG A 107 7.64 -1.23 11.36
C ARG A 107 8.08 -1.79 12.71
N ASP A 108 9.15 -1.24 13.28
CA ASP A 108 9.70 -1.71 14.55
C ASP A 108 8.73 -1.44 15.72
N PHE A 109 8.00 -0.32 15.68
CA PHE A 109 6.92 -0.06 16.64
C PHE A 109 5.78 -1.09 16.54
N ILE A 110 5.27 -1.37 15.33
CA ILE A 110 4.17 -2.32 15.15
C ILE A 110 4.58 -3.75 15.48
N VAL A 111 5.75 -4.18 15.00
CA VAL A 111 6.25 -5.55 15.19
C VAL A 111 6.62 -5.82 16.64
N ASN A 112 7.22 -4.87 17.35
CA ASN A 112 7.69 -5.13 18.72
C ASN A 112 6.68 -4.69 19.79
N ASN A 113 6.12 -3.48 19.67
CA ASN A 113 5.28 -2.92 20.73
C ASN A 113 3.82 -3.29 20.51
N TYR A 114 3.26 -2.95 19.34
CA TYR A 114 1.85 -3.16 19.07
C TYR A 114 1.48 -4.66 19.10
N SER A 115 2.32 -5.51 18.49
CA SER A 115 2.18 -6.98 18.55
C SER A 115 2.10 -7.51 19.99
N ALA A 116 3.00 -7.05 20.86
CA ALA A 116 3.06 -7.47 22.26
C ALA A 116 1.79 -7.04 23.03
N PHE A 117 1.38 -5.77 22.88
CA PHE A 117 0.15 -5.27 23.52
C PHE A 117 -1.11 -5.97 23.03
N SER A 118 -1.16 -6.29 21.73
CA SER A 118 -2.31 -6.92 21.11
C SER A 118 -2.32 -8.45 21.24
N ASN A 119 -1.27 -9.05 21.81
CA ASN A 119 -1.09 -10.51 21.93
C ASN A 119 -1.29 -11.23 20.58
N VAL A 120 -0.76 -10.64 19.51
CA VAL A 120 -0.70 -11.21 18.17
C VAL A 120 0.70 -11.03 17.63
N GLU A 121 1.15 -11.90 16.75
CA GLU A 121 2.43 -11.74 16.06
C GLU A 121 2.21 -11.00 14.76
N ILE A 122 2.72 -9.78 14.64
CA ILE A 122 2.64 -8.99 13.41
C ILE A 122 4.01 -8.96 12.75
N SER A 123 4.02 -9.13 11.43
CA SER A 123 5.21 -8.98 10.62
C SER A 123 4.89 -8.27 9.31
N PHE A 124 5.90 -7.62 8.75
CA PHE A 124 5.84 -6.99 7.45
C PHE A 124 6.85 -7.64 6.50
N SER A 125 6.43 -7.81 5.25
CA SER A 125 7.29 -8.13 4.11
C SER A 125 7.27 -6.96 3.13
N ASP A 126 8.44 -6.55 2.65
CA ASP A 126 8.61 -5.46 1.67
C ASP A 126 7.98 -4.10 2.03
N PHE A 127 7.64 -3.88 3.30
CA PHE A 127 7.16 -2.60 3.83
C PHE A 127 8.31 -1.59 3.92
N THR A 128 8.51 -0.86 2.83
CA THR A 128 9.60 0.08 2.62
C THR A 128 9.05 1.41 2.09
N SER A 129 9.87 2.41 1.80
CA SER A 129 9.42 3.69 1.22
C SER A 129 9.12 3.59 -0.30
N ASN A 130 8.65 2.43 -0.75
CA ASN A 130 8.42 2.07 -2.15
C ASN A 130 7.02 1.49 -2.36
N PHE A 131 6.38 1.87 -3.46
CA PHE A 131 5.15 1.22 -3.90
C PHE A 131 5.19 0.98 -5.41
N THR A 132 4.34 0.08 -5.89
CA THR A 132 4.26 -0.28 -7.31
C THR A 132 2.87 0.02 -7.86
N ILE A 133 2.82 0.52 -9.09
CA ILE A 133 1.58 0.74 -9.85
C ILE A 133 1.38 -0.42 -10.82
N PHE A 134 0.33 -1.20 -10.61
CA PHE A 134 -0.07 -2.29 -11.49
C PHE A 134 -1.13 -1.81 -12.48
N PRO A 135 -1.15 -2.33 -13.73
CA PRO A 135 -0.26 -3.35 -14.29
C PRO A 135 0.98 -2.78 -15.00
N TYR A 136 1.20 -1.47 -14.93
CA TYR A 136 2.31 -0.82 -15.63
C TYR A 136 3.69 -1.20 -15.08
N ASN A 137 3.73 -1.83 -13.91
CA ASN A 137 4.93 -2.20 -13.17
C ASN A 137 5.84 -1.00 -12.88
N ALA A 138 5.22 0.18 -12.73
CA ALA A 138 5.93 1.40 -12.38
C ALA A 138 6.27 1.38 -10.89
N SER A 139 7.55 1.46 -10.56
CA SER A 139 8.04 1.44 -9.18
C SER A 139 8.34 2.85 -8.70
N TYR A 140 7.70 3.24 -7.61
CA TYR A 140 7.95 4.48 -6.91
C TYR A 140 8.90 4.26 -5.73
N ARG A 141 9.80 5.20 -5.48
CA ARG A 141 10.66 5.20 -4.29
C ARG A 141 10.94 6.63 -3.81
N LEU A 142 10.67 6.86 -2.53
CA LEU A 142 11.16 8.03 -1.80
C LEU A 142 12.42 7.68 -1.01
N ASN A 143 13.46 8.49 -1.15
CA ASN A 143 14.65 8.37 -0.33
C ASN A 143 15.27 9.74 -0.08
N GLY A 144 15.03 10.27 1.12
CA GLY A 144 15.43 11.60 1.55
C GLY A 144 15.19 12.70 0.51
N SER A 145 16.27 13.21 -0.08
CA SER A 145 16.22 14.31 -1.05
C SER A 145 15.88 13.88 -2.48
N ARG A 146 15.50 12.61 -2.69
CA ARG A 146 15.24 12.05 -4.02
C ARG A 146 13.92 11.29 -4.09
N LEU A 147 13.23 11.49 -5.20
CA LEU A 147 12.08 10.72 -5.64
C LEU A 147 12.45 10.02 -6.93
N TYR A 148 12.23 8.71 -6.97
CA TYR A 148 12.41 7.89 -8.16
C TYR A 148 11.07 7.33 -8.60
N LEU A 149 10.78 7.40 -9.89
CA LEU A 149 9.73 6.63 -10.54
C LEU A 149 10.36 5.91 -11.73
N TYR A 150 10.54 4.60 -11.57
CA TYR A 150 11.07 3.73 -12.60
C TYR A 150 9.92 3.05 -13.36
N ASN A 151 9.87 3.27 -14.67
CA ASN A 151 8.86 2.67 -15.55
C ASN A 151 9.54 1.69 -16.51
N PRO A 152 9.63 0.39 -16.19
CA PRO A 152 10.19 -0.60 -17.11
C PRO A 152 9.40 -0.66 -18.43
N ASN A 153 8.10 -0.36 -18.37
CA ASN A 153 7.21 -0.29 -19.53
C ASN A 153 6.97 1.17 -19.96
N TYR A 154 7.99 2.02 -19.97
CA TYR A 154 7.86 3.44 -20.31
C TYR A 154 7.29 3.70 -21.72
N GLU A 155 7.31 2.70 -22.61
CA GLU A 155 6.60 2.74 -23.89
C GLU A 155 5.08 2.93 -23.74
N ASN A 156 4.49 2.47 -22.63
CA ASN A 156 3.08 2.67 -22.33
C ASN A 156 2.81 4.03 -21.66
N LEU A 157 3.84 4.70 -21.13
CA LEU A 157 3.71 6.03 -20.55
C LEU A 157 3.55 7.05 -21.67
N VAL A 158 2.51 7.88 -21.64
CA VAL A 158 2.20 8.88 -22.68
C VAL A 158 2.61 10.27 -22.21
N LYS A 159 2.30 10.59 -20.95
CA LYS A 159 2.55 11.91 -20.39
C LYS A 159 2.91 11.84 -18.91
N ILE A 160 3.87 12.67 -18.51
CA ILE A 160 4.13 13.05 -17.12
C ILE A 160 3.83 14.54 -16.98
N SER A 161 2.94 14.90 -16.05
CA SER A 161 2.76 16.29 -15.63
C SER A 161 3.13 16.38 -14.15
N LEU A 162 4.11 17.20 -13.80
CA LEU A 162 4.65 17.30 -12.46
C LEU A 162 4.71 18.76 -11.99
N GLN A 163 4.22 19.01 -10.78
CA GLN A 163 4.41 20.27 -10.08
C GLN A 163 5.15 20.06 -8.76
N ALA A 164 6.32 20.66 -8.64
CA ALA A 164 7.10 20.73 -7.40
C ALA A 164 6.99 22.12 -6.77
N ARG A 165 6.81 22.17 -5.46
CA ARG A 165 6.87 23.39 -4.65
C ARG A 165 8.12 23.36 -3.79
N VAL A 166 8.98 24.35 -3.92
CA VAL A 166 10.15 24.50 -3.06
C VAL A 166 9.84 25.42 -1.88
N THR A 167 10.61 25.31 -0.78
CA THR A 167 10.39 26.13 0.42
C THR A 167 10.97 27.55 0.34
N GLU A 168 11.71 27.87 -0.71
CA GLU A 168 12.43 29.13 -0.87
C GLU A 168 11.66 30.18 -1.70
N ASP A 169 12.13 31.44 -1.62
CA ASP A 169 11.51 32.62 -2.23
C ASP A 169 11.97 32.88 -3.68
N ASN A 170 11.10 33.53 -4.46
CA ASN A 170 11.27 33.90 -5.87
C ASN A 170 12.35 34.96 -6.17
N ILE A 171 13.00 35.54 -5.15
CA ILE A 171 13.78 36.79 -5.29
C ILE A 171 15.08 36.61 -6.12
N ASN A 172 15.48 35.37 -6.45
CA ASN A 172 16.82 35.07 -6.96
C ASN A 172 16.82 34.00 -8.07
N LYS A 173 16.07 34.20 -9.17
CA LYS A 173 16.10 33.30 -10.35
C LYS A 173 17.47 33.35 -11.04
N ASN A 174 18.30 32.31 -10.95
CA ASN A 174 19.55 32.24 -11.69
C ASN A 174 19.83 30.83 -12.19
N GLY A 175 19.60 30.58 -13.48
CA GLY A 175 19.89 29.31 -14.15
C GLY A 175 18.64 28.45 -14.34
N ASN A 176 18.07 28.56 -15.53
CA ASN A 176 17.06 27.63 -16.05
C ASN A 176 17.68 26.90 -17.23
N ASN A 177 17.91 25.60 -17.10
CA ASN A 177 18.23 24.77 -18.25
C ASN A 177 16.91 24.27 -18.84
N THR A 178 16.73 24.57 -20.14
CA THR A 178 15.52 24.19 -20.88
C THR A 178 15.72 22.78 -21.44
N PRO A 179 14.72 21.88 -21.36
CA PRO A 179 14.85 20.51 -21.85
C PRO A 179 15.07 20.46 -23.38
N ALA A 180 15.78 19.44 -23.85
CA ALA A 180 15.84 19.12 -25.28
C ALA A 180 14.43 18.78 -25.79
N ASN A 181 14.01 19.40 -26.91
CA ASN A 181 12.74 19.10 -27.55
C ASN A 181 12.99 18.17 -28.74
N SER A 182 12.38 16.99 -28.73
CA SER A 182 12.34 16.12 -29.91
C SER A 182 11.07 16.40 -30.72
N GLY A 183 11.08 16.13 -32.02
CA GLY A 183 9.89 16.33 -32.87
C GLY A 183 8.74 15.34 -32.63
N SER A 184 8.94 14.26 -31.87
CA SER A 184 7.96 13.18 -31.67
C SER A 184 8.26 12.30 -30.43
N GLY A 185 7.24 11.95 -29.66
CA GLY A 185 7.32 11.01 -28.52
C GLY A 185 6.56 11.46 -27.25
N LYS A 186 7.09 11.19 -26.05
CA LYS A 186 6.34 11.32 -24.77
C LYS A 186 6.26 12.77 -24.30
N ILE A 187 5.15 13.17 -23.67
CA ILE A 187 5.00 14.55 -23.18
C ILE A 187 5.46 14.66 -21.73
N ILE A 188 6.42 15.54 -21.44
CA ILE A 188 6.75 15.92 -20.07
C ILE A 188 6.47 17.41 -19.86
N GLU A 189 5.71 17.67 -18.80
CA GLU A 189 5.40 19.01 -18.31
C GLU A 189 5.89 19.11 -16.87
N VAL A 190 6.75 20.09 -16.61
CA VAL A 190 7.28 20.39 -15.29
C VAL A 190 6.96 21.82 -14.93
N LYS A 191 6.41 21.99 -13.74
CA LYS A 191 6.23 23.28 -13.10
C LYS A 191 6.91 23.27 -11.74
N ILE A 192 7.74 24.27 -11.49
CA ILE A 192 8.36 24.51 -10.19
C ILE A 192 7.82 25.83 -9.70
N VAL A 193 7.25 25.82 -8.50
CA VAL A 193 6.72 27.00 -7.81
C VAL A 193 7.46 27.24 -6.50
N ASP A 194 7.47 28.49 -6.06
CA ASP A 194 8.02 28.88 -4.76
C ASP A 194 7.05 28.56 -3.60
N LYS A 195 7.42 28.95 -2.38
CA LYS A 195 6.59 28.73 -1.19
C LYS A 195 5.17 29.32 -1.30
N ASP A 196 5.04 30.46 -1.99
CA ASP A 196 3.80 31.23 -2.15
C ASP A 196 2.96 30.75 -3.35
N GLY A 197 3.53 29.90 -4.21
CA GLY A 197 2.87 29.33 -5.39
C GLY A 197 3.21 30.06 -6.70
N GLU A 198 4.09 31.05 -6.66
CA GLU A 198 4.57 31.77 -7.84
C GLU A 198 5.46 30.88 -8.70
N THR A 199 5.36 31.03 -10.03
CA THR A 199 6.09 30.15 -10.95
C THR A 199 7.56 30.55 -11.05
N LEU A 200 8.44 29.63 -10.64
CA LEU A 200 9.88 29.73 -10.75
C LEU A 200 10.37 29.21 -12.10
N LEU A 201 9.87 28.03 -12.49
CA LEU A 201 10.08 27.38 -13.77
C LEU A 201 8.75 26.83 -14.26
N GLY A 202 8.37 27.16 -15.49
CA GLY A 202 7.29 26.46 -16.20
C GLY A 202 7.84 25.99 -17.53
N THR A 203 7.84 24.69 -17.78
CA THR A 203 8.10 24.18 -19.12
C THR A 203 6.78 24.13 -19.88
N GLU A 204 6.75 24.65 -21.10
CA GLU A 204 5.74 24.21 -22.08
C GLU A 204 5.83 22.68 -22.24
N ALA A 205 4.77 22.03 -22.73
CA ALA A 205 4.79 20.61 -23.04
C ALA A 205 6.00 20.29 -23.94
N ARG A 206 6.95 19.50 -23.43
CA ARG A 206 8.13 19.07 -24.19
C ARG A 206 7.97 17.62 -24.60
N ILE A 207 8.33 17.34 -25.85
CA ILE A 207 8.22 16.02 -26.43
C ILE A 207 9.58 15.33 -26.30
N LEU A 208 9.62 14.20 -25.61
CA LEU A 208 10.76 13.33 -25.47
C LEU A 208 10.90 12.37 -26.65
N SER A 209 12.13 12.16 -27.11
CA SER A 209 12.40 11.14 -28.12
C SER A 209 12.11 9.75 -27.53
N PRO A 210 11.48 8.83 -28.30
CA PRO A 210 11.30 7.43 -27.87
C PRO A 210 12.63 6.71 -27.58
N SER A 211 13.75 7.22 -28.11
CA SER A 211 15.10 6.77 -27.75
C SER A 211 15.62 7.53 -26.52
N ALA A 212 15.01 7.31 -25.35
CA ALA A 212 15.31 8.01 -24.10
C ALA A 212 16.78 7.97 -23.64
N ALA A 213 17.59 7.06 -24.20
CA ALA A 213 19.02 6.92 -23.92
C ALA A 213 19.90 8.08 -24.46
N ASN A 214 19.53 8.73 -25.57
CA ASN A 214 20.43 9.69 -26.25
C ASN A 214 20.12 11.17 -25.96
N LEU A 215 18.92 11.51 -25.50
CA LEU A 215 18.48 12.89 -25.23
C LEU A 215 17.50 12.91 -24.05
N PRO A 216 17.99 12.84 -22.80
CA PRO A 216 17.10 12.85 -21.65
C PRO A 216 16.44 14.22 -21.46
N PHE A 217 15.24 14.20 -20.89
CA PHE A 217 14.62 15.41 -20.35
C PHE A 217 15.40 15.81 -19.10
N TYR A 218 15.80 17.08 -19.04
CA TYR A 218 16.41 17.66 -17.87
C TYR A 218 15.88 19.08 -17.67
N ALA A 219 15.35 19.34 -16.48
CA ALA A 219 14.96 20.65 -16.04
C ALA A 219 15.57 20.88 -14.66
N SER A 220 16.28 21.98 -14.49
CA SER A 220 16.83 22.37 -13.19
C SER A 220 16.53 23.84 -12.92
N PHE A 221 16.26 24.15 -11.67
CA PHE A 221 16.14 25.51 -11.17
C PHE A 221 17.18 25.75 -10.09
N ASN A 222 17.97 26.81 -10.28
CA ASN A 222 19.01 27.26 -9.36
C ASN A 222 18.68 28.67 -8.81
N THR A 223 19.08 28.97 -7.57
CA THR A 223 19.11 30.37 -7.07
C THR A 223 20.50 30.80 -6.62
N THR A 224 20.70 32.11 -6.57
CA THR A 224 21.97 32.77 -6.21
C THR A 224 22.47 32.47 -4.79
N ASN A 225 21.57 32.08 -3.88
CA ASN A 225 21.90 31.79 -2.48
C ASN A 225 21.65 30.29 -2.12
N THR A 226 21.53 29.43 -3.16
CA THR A 226 21.13 27.99 -3.22
C THR A 226 19.63 27.71 -3.00
N PRO A 227 18.93 27.14 -4.01
CA PRO A 227 18.79 25.69 -4.09
C PRO A 227 18.87 25.13 -5.53
N ASN A 228 19.27 23.87 -5.65
CA ASN A 228 19.12 23.07 -6.87
C ASN A 228 17.96 22.09 -6.66
N ILE A 229 16.88 22.25 -7.42
CA ILE A 229 15.96 21.16 -7.73
C ILE A 229 16.22 20.73 -9.17
N SER A 230 16.42 19.44 -9.35
CA SER A 230 16.66 18.83 -10.66
C SER A 230 15.59 17.79 -10.92
N ILE A 231 15.03 17.84 -12.12
CA ILE A 231 14.05 16.89 -12.63
C ILE A 231 14.62 16.30 -13.90
N TYR A 232 14.76 14.99 -13.90
CA TYR A 232 15.34 14.20 -14.96
C TYR A 232 14.34 13.13 -15.41
N PHE A 233 14.21 12.91 -16.71
CA PHE A 233 13.57 11.72 -17.22
C PHE A 233 14.35 11.14 -18.41
N GLY A 234 14.66 9.85 -18.34
CA GLY A 234 15.37 9.14 -19.39
C GLY A 234 16.07 7.90 -18.85
N GLN A 235 17.29 7.64 -19.34
CA GLN A 235 18.15 6.57 -18.85
C GLN A 235 18.91 7.00 -17.59
N PHE A 236 18.69 6.36 -16.45
CA PHE A 236 19.43 6.63 -15.22
C PHE A 236 19.94 5.32 -14.61
N ASP A 237 21.21 5.23 -14.22
CA ASP A 237 21.84 4.00 -13.70
C ASP A 237 21.57 2.76 -14.56
N ASN A 238 21.71 2.88 -15.89
CA ASN A 238 21.40 1.83 -16.89
C ASN A 238 19.93 1.38 -16.90
N ARG A 239 18.99 2.21 -16.42
CA ARG A 239 17.54 1.97 -16.46
C ARG A 239 16.81 3.06 -17.24
N ASP A 240 16.24 2.68 -18.38
CA ASP A 240 15.40 3.56 -19.19
C ASP A 240 14.05 3.83 -18.52
N GLY A 241 13.40 4.95 -18.87
CA GLY A 241 12.07 5.28 -18.34
C GLY A 241 12.05 5.75 -16.88
N THR A 242 13.20 6.21 -16.36
CA THR A 242 13.34 6.66 -14.99
C THR A 242 13.08 8.16 -14.88
N LEU A 243 12.06 8.56 -14.13
CA LEU A 243 11.91 9.91 -13.60
C LEU A 243 12.67 10.01 -12.28
N LEU A 244 13.54 11.01 -12.17
CA LEU A 244 14.23 11.37 -10.94
C LEU A 244 13.92 12.83 -10.63
N VAL A 245 13.41 13.08 -9.43
CA VAL A 245 13.37 14.43 -8.84
C VAL A 245 14.33 14.45 -7.67
N SER A 246 15.26 15.39 -7.66
CA SER A 246 16.27 15.51 -6.61
C SER A 246 16.42 16.95 -6.14
N THR A 247 16.71 17.08 -4.85
CA THR A 247 17.17 18.33 -4.21
C THR A 247 18.50 18.07 -3.52
N ASP A 248 19.36 19.09 -3.51
CA ASP A 248 20.65 19.00 -2.81
C ASP A 248 20.63 19.73 -1.45
N TYR A 249 19.89 20.82 -1.33
CA TYR A 249 19.94 21.70 -0.15
C TYR A 249 18.57 22.27 0.29
N THR A 250 17.48 21.87 -0.37
CA THR A 250 16.13 22.40 -0.13
C THR A 250 15.14 21.30 0.27
N THR A 251 14.00 21.71 0.82
CA THR A 251 12.82 20.86 0.88
C THR A 251 11.92 21.15 -0.31
N ALA A 252 11.59 20.12 -1.09
CA ALA A 252 10.63 20.21 -2.18
C ALA A 252 9.44 19.28 -1.91
N ASN A 253 8.23 19.81 -2.07
CA ASN A 253 7.00 19.06 -2.01
C ASN A 253 6.50 18.77 -3.43
N ILE A 254 6.22 17.51 -3.76
CA ILE A 254 5.67 17.13 -5.06
C ILE A 254 4.15 17.28 -5.01
N THR A 255 3.73 18.53 -5.11
CA THR A 255 2.33 18.98 -4.94
C THR A 255 1.37 18.50 -6.01
N SER A 256 1.86 18.02 -7.15
CA SER A 256 1.01 17.31 -8.10
C SER A 256 1.85 16.46 -9.01
N ILE A 257 1.41 15.24 -9.27
CA ILE A 257 1.89 14.49 -10.41
C ILE A 257 0.71 13.77 -11.07
N THR A 258 0.67 13.80 -12.39
CA THR A 258 -0.23 12.99 -13.19
C THR A 258 0.58 12.16 -14.16
N LEU A 259 0.40 10.85 -14.06
CA LEU A 259 0.96 9.87 -14.99
C LEU A 259 -0.17 9.41 -15.91
N THR A 260 -0.01 9.65 -17.21
CA THR A 260 -0.94 9.19 -18.24
C THR A 260 -0.32 8.01 -18.96
N TYR A 261 -1.02 6.88 -18.96
CA TYR A 261 -0.62 5.67 -19.66
C TYR A 261 -1.63 5.30 -20.75
N ASN A 262 -1.18 4.56 -21.77
CA ASN A 262 -2.05 3.85 -22.69
C ASN A 262 -2.97 2.88 -21.93
N ILE A 263 -4.21 2.75 -22.38
CA ILE A 263 -5.19 1.85 -21.75
C ILE A 263 -4.72 0.39 -21.75
N THR A 264 -5.03 -0.31 -20.66
CA THR A 264 -4.81 -1.75 -20.44
C THR A 264 -6.13 -2.41 -20.02
N GLN A 265 -6.32 -3.70 -20.29
CA GLN A 265 -7.56 -4.40 -19.88
C GLN A 265 -7.62 -4.69 -18.37
N GLN A 266 -6.50 -4.58 -17.66
CA GLN A 266 -6.44 -4.87 -16.22
C GLN A 266 -6.79 -3.64 -15.40
N LYS A 267 -7.41 -3.86 -14.23
CA LYS A 267 -7.65 -2.81 -13.24
C LYS A 267 -6.32 -2.26 -12.73
N VAL A 268 -6.29 -0.96 -12.48
CA VAL A 268 -5.11 -0.29 -11.95
C VAL A 268 -5.22 -0.20 -10.44
N TYR A 269 -4.15 -0.60 -9.74
CA TYR A 269 -4.05 -0.47 -8.29
C TYR A 269 -2.60 -0.24 -7.86
N LEU A 270 -2.43 0.28 -6.64
CA LEU A 270 -1.15 0.63 -6.06
C LEU A 270 -0.92 -0.21 -4.81
N SER A 271 0.25 -0.84 -4.71
CA SER A 271 0.60 -1.75 -3.61
C SER A 271 1.97 -1.46 -3.00
N ALA A 272 2.09 -1.67 -1.68
CA ALA A 272 3.24 -1.30 -0.88
C ALA A 272 3.69 -2.39 0.14
N GLY A 273 3.88 -3.62 -0.35
CA GLY A 273 4.31 -4.76 0.48
C GLY A 273 3.15 -5.46 1.17
N ASN A 274 3.44 -6.38 2.09
CA ASN A 274 2.40 -7.18 2.78
C ASN A 274 2.53 -7.12 4.30
N LEU A 275 1.37 -7.09 4.94
CA LEU A 275 1.17 -7.25 6.39
C LEU A 275 0.75 -8.69 6.68
N THR A 276 1.38 -9.31 7.67
CA THR A 276 0.97 -10.62 8.21
C THR A 276 0.67 -10.51 9.69
N ILE A 277 -0.52 -10.97 10.10
CA ILE A 277 -0.96 -11.04 11.49
C ILE A 277 -1.24 -12.51 11.82
N ALA A 278 -0.53 -13.04 12.81
CA ALA A 278 -0.65 -14.41 13.28
C ALA A 278 -1.23 -14.41 14.71
N ASN A 279 -2.35 -15.11 14.90
CA ASN A 279 -2.93 -15.35 16.23
C ASN A 279 -2.66 -16.79 16.67
N LYS A 280 -1.77 -16.94 17.65
CA LYS A 280 -1.36 -18.24 18.21
C LYS A 280 -2.47 -18.92 19.01
N VAL A 281 -3.49 -18.18 19.47
CA VAL A 281 -4.60 -18.73 20.26
C VAL A 281 -5.52 -19.59 19.39
N ILE A 282 -5.80 -19.14 18.17
CA ILE A 282 -6.71 -19.82 17.23
C ILE A 282 -6.00 -20.44 16.02
N ALA A 283 -4.66 -20.36 15.99
CA ALA A 283 -3.80 -20.83 14.90
C ALA A 283 -4.21 -20.28 13.51
N VAL A 284 -4.63 -19.01 13.46
CA VAL A 284 -5.00 -18.31 12.22
C VAL A 284 -3.90 -17.32 11.86
N ASN A 285 -3.45 -17.39 10.61
CA ASN A 285 -2.58 -16.41 9.98
C ASN A 285 -3.36 -15.68 8.88
N LYS A 286 -3.29 -14.35 8.89
CA LYS A 286 -3.84 -13.50 7.85
C LYS A 286 -2.70 -12.71 7.21
N THR A 287 -2.56 -12.81 5.89
CA THR A 287 -1.59 -12.03 5.12
C THR A 287 -2.36 -11.22 4.09
N ASN A 288 -2.16 -9.90 4.11
CA ASN A 288 -2.80 -8.98 3.18
C ASN A 288 -1.77 -8.05 2.55
N GLU A 289 -2.02 -7.70 1.30
CA GLU A 289 -1.27 -6.66 0.58
C GLU A 289 -1.69 -5.28 1.07
N VAL A 290 -0.72 -4.37 1.25
CA VAL A 290 -0.98 -2.97 1.61
C VAL A 290 -1.36 -2.22 0.34
N VAL A 291 -2.66 -2.01 0.13
CA VAL A 291 -3.21 -1.31 -1.04
C VAL A 291 -3.33 0.19 -0.74
N LEU A 292 -2.68 1.03 -1.56
CA LEU A 292 -2.73 2.50 -1.43
C LEU A 292 -3.87 3.13 -2.21
N GLY A 293 -4.44 2.39 -3.16
CA GLY A 293 -5.57 2.83 -3.95
C GLY A 293 -5.80 1.93 -5.16
N GLU A 294 -7.04 1.91 -5.63
CA GLU A 294 -7.52 1.11 -6.76
C GLU A 294 -8.53 1.91 -7.59
N GLU A 295 -8.73 1.47 -8.83
CA GLU A 295 -9.73 2.02 -9.77
C GLU A 295 -11.17 1.63 -9.43
#